data_AF-W4RWX6-F1
#
_entry.id   AF-W4RWX6-F1
#
_cell.length_a   1.000
_cell.length_b   1.000
_cell.length_c   1.000
_cell.angle_alpha   90.00
_cell.angle_beta   90.00
_cell.angle_gamma   90.00
#
_symmetry.space_group_name_H-M   'P 1'
#
loop_
_entity.id
_entity.type
_entity.pdbx_description
1 polymer ?
#
loop_
_entity_poly.entity_id
_entity_poly.type
_entity_poly.pdbx_seq_one_letter_code
_entity_poly.pdbx_strand_id
1 'polypeptide(L)'
;MLYHINGVTITEQRIFPEIYIPAENFPSMSWIQSSWGIRANIEPGNSVKDRIRHAAQSISTDCTRENIYTHLGWRQQYGEWFYIHSTGAIGKENVSVKLESSQLEKYSLPEDEEIDAKTAALASLELLKTADLEVTLPLLALVGLAPLCEPLKTGGIEPAFVLWLSGPSGSKKSSLAACFQSHFGPFASGKDLPASFRDTMNAIEKKAFVTKDSLLVVDDFHPTYSSQESKRMEQIAQQILRGYGDRVGKSRMRADTSLHKTYPPRGICLITGEDTPKAGISTTARFLEIELASDSINLDNLKECQEKNNFFSYAFKGYIEWLLPKL
;
A
#
# COMPACT_ATOMS: atom_id res chain seq x y z
N MET A 1 13.82 -5.06 -17.45
CA MET A 1 14.55 -6.12 -16.72
C MET A 1 15.71 -5.48 -16.01
N LEU A 2 15.91 -5.79 -14.73
CA LEU A 2 17.07 -5.35 -13.97
C LEU A 2 17.96 -6.57 -13.72
N TYR A 3 19.27 -6.39 -13.75
CA TYR A 3 20.22 -7.36 -13.23
C TYR A 3 20.59 -6.98 -11.80
N HIS A 4 20.48 -7.94 -10.89
CA HIS A 4 21.07 -7.88 -9.56
C HIS A 4 22.51 -8.37 -9.68
N ILE A 5 23.46 -7.52 -9.31
CA ILE A 5 24.89 -7.78 -9.52
C ILE A 5 25.62 -7.67 -8.21
N ASN A 6 26.35 -8.74 -7.90
CA ASN A 6 27.30 -8.81 -6.80
C ASN A 6 28.72 -8.93 -7.38
N GLY A 7 29.69 -8.38 -6.68
CA GLY A 7 31.09 -8.37 -7.12
C GLY A 7 32.04 -8.47 -5.93
N VAL A 8 33.24 -8.97 -6.19
CA VAL A 8 34.30 -9.11 -5.19
C VAL A 8 35.64 -8.68 -5.79
N THR A 9 36.50 -8.05 -4.99
CA THR A 9 37.88 -7.76 -5.42
C THR A 9 38.75 -9.01 -5.31
N ILE A 10 39.55 -9.28 -6.34
CA ILE A 10 40.43 -10.47 -6.38
C ILE A 10 41.52 -10.39 -5.28
N THR A 11 42.03 -9.20 -5.00
CA THR A 11 43.18 -8.99 -4.09
C THR A 11 42.80 -8.94 -2.61
N GLU A 12 41.68 -8.31 -2.26
CA GLU A 12 41.26 -8.12 -0.85
C GLU A 12 40.05 -8.97 -0.47
N GLN A 13 39.47 -9.72 -1.42
CA GLN A 13 38.19 -10.45 -1.25
C GLN A 13 37.06 -9.57 -0.67
N ARG A 14 37.12 -8.26 -0.91
CA ARG A 14 36.10 -7.34 -0.43
C ARG A 14 34.90 -7.41 -1.34
N ILE A 15 33.75 -7.69 -0.73
CA ILE A 15 32.46 -7.71 -1.40
C ILE A 15 32.03 -6.26 -1.66
N PHE A 16 31.66 -5.98 -2.91
CA PHE A 16 31.05 -4.71 -3.29
C PHE A 16 29.58 -4.68 -2.86
N PRO A 17 29.00 -3.50 -2.59
CA PRO A 17 27.57 -3.40 -2.31
C PRO A 17 26.77 -3.94 -3.50
N GLU A 18 25.71 -4.67 -3.19
CA GLU A 18 24.80 -5.21 -4.19
C GLU A 18 24.12 -4.07 -4.96
N ILE A 19 23.99 -4.23 -6.27
CA ILE A 19 23.42 -3.19 -7.14
C ILE A 19 22.38 -3.78 -8.08
N TYR A 20 21.44 -2.93 -8.48
CA TYR A 20 20.47 -3.23 -9.52
C TYR A 20 20.70 -2.30 -10.70
N ILE A 21 20.93 -2.86 -11.89
CA ILE A 21 21.10 -2.06 -13.10
C ILE A 21 20.12 -2.48 -14.19
N PRO A 22 19.66 -1.56 -15.05
CA PRO A 22 18.99 -1.92 -16.28
C PRO A 22 19.83 -2.89 -17.10
N ALA A 23 19.23 -3.98 -17.58
CA ALA A 23 19.93 -4.99 -18.38
C ALA A 23 20.58 -4.39 -19.65
N GLU A 24 20.00 -3.33 -20.19
CA GLU A 24 20.54 -2.54 -21.31
C GLU A 24 21.85 -1.81 -20.98
N ASN A 25 22.08 -1.47 -19.71
CA ASN A 25 23.30 -0.80 -19.28
C ASN A 25 24.44 -1.80 -19.05
N PHE A 26 24.13 -3.07 -18.81
CA PHE A 26 25.13 -4.10 -18.50
C PHE A 26 26.26 -4.21 -19.55
N PRO A 27 25.99 -4.25 -20.87
CA PRO A 27 27.04 -4.44 -21.89
C PRO A 27 28.09 -3.32 -21.91
N SER A 28 27.70 -2.08 -21.54
CA SER A 28 28.59 -0.92 -21.60
C SER A 28 29.70 -0.95 -20.54
N MET A 29 29.50 -1.69 -19.45
CA MET A 29 30.35 -1.72 -18.25
C MET A 29 30.67 -0.34 -17.64
N SER A 30 29.96 0.74 -18.04
CA SER A 30 30.13 2.06 -17.46
C SER A 30 29.56 2.17 -16.05
N TRP A 31 28.61 1.28 -15.71
CA TRP A 31 27.94 1.20 -14.43
C TRP A 31 28.89 0.84 -13.26
N ILE A 32 29.99 0.14 -13.53
CA ILE A 32 30.92 -0.36 -12.51
C ILE A 32 31.48 0.80 -11.69
N GLN A 33 31.98 1.86 -12.34
CA GLN A 33 32.58 2.99 -11.64
C GLN A 33 31.53 3.89 -10.98
N SER A 34 30.34 4.05 -11.59
CA SER A 34 29.26 4.84 -10.98
C SER A 34 28.66 4.18 -9.74
N SER A 35 28.66 2.84 -9.68
CA SER A 35 28.01 2.07 -8.62
C SER A 35 28.98 1.62 -7.52
N TRP A 36 30.20 1.23 -7.87
CA TRP A 36 31.20 0.71 -6.91
C TRP A 36 32.39 1.67 -6.68
N GLY A 37 32.38 2.82 -7.35
CA GLY A 37 33.36 3.89 -7.16
C GLY A 37 34.76 3.53 -7.65
N ILE A 38 35.74 4.29 -7.17
CA ILE A 38 37.15 4.22 -7.61
C ILE A 38 37.79 2.85 -7.33
N ARG A 39 37.27 2.10 -6.35
CA ARG A 39 37.79 0.78 -5.98
C ARG A 39 37.53 -0.29 -7.03
N ALA A 40 36.50 -0.13 -7.86
CA ALA A 40 36.24 -1.00 -8.98
C ALA A 40 37.05 -0.56 -10.20
N ASN A 41 38.37 -0.73 -10.10
CA ASN A 41 39.32 -0.35 -11.14
C ASN A 41 39.42 -1.44 -12.21
N ILE A 42 38.98 -1.12 -13.42
CA ILE A 42 39.07 -2.03 -14.57
C ILE A 42 40.39 -1.78 -15.29
N GLU A 43 41.16 -2.83 -15.56
CA GLU A 43 42.42 -2.71 -16.29
C GLU A 43 42.23 -2.10 -17.69
N PRO A 44 43.17 -1.26 -18.15
CA PRO A 44 43.12 -0.70 -19.49
C PRO A 44 43.31 -1.79 -20.55
N GLY A 45 42.52 -1.76 -21.62
CA GLY A 45 42.70 -2.63 -22.77
C GLY A 45 41.42 -2.83 -23.58
N ASN A 46 41.58 -3.01 -24.90
CA ASN A 46 40.45 -3.01 -25.85
C ASN A 46 39.42 -4.12 -25.59
N SER A 47 39.82 -5.25 -25.01
CA SER A 47 38.95 -6.41 -24.75
C SER A 47 38.70 -6.71 -23.28
N VAL A 48 39.16 -5.84 -22.36
CA VAL A 48 39.05 -6.11 -20.91
C VAL A 48 37.59 -6.08 -20.46
N LYS A 49 36.82 -5.07 -20.89
CA LYS A 49 35.38 -4.97 -20.59
C LYS A 49 34.59 -6.17 -21.14
N ASP A 50 34.91 -6.61 -22.35
CA ASP A 50 34.28 -7.79 -22.95
C ASP A 50 34.60 -9.08 -22.20
N ARG A 51 35.83 -9.22 -21.70
CA ARG A 51 36.23 -10.36 -20.86
C ARG A 51 35.48 -10.37 -19.53
N ILE A 52 35.32 -9.22 -18.88
CA ILE A 52 34.53 -9.11 -17.63
C ILE A 52 33.07 -9.45 -17.91
N ARG A 53 32.49 -8.90 -18.98
CA ARG A 53 31.10 -9.21 -19.41
C ARG A 53 30.92 -10.70 -19.65
N HIS A 54 31.81 -11.30 -20.43
CA HIS A 54 31.76 -12.72 -20.74
C HIS A 54 31.91 -13.55 -19.47
N ALA A 55 32.89 -13.25 -18.62
CA ALA A 55 33.08 -13.95 -17.36
C ALA A 55 31.83 -13.88 -16.47
N ALA A 56 31.27 -12.69 -16.28
CA ALA A 56 30.05 -12.48 -15.50
C ALA A 56 28.86 -13.27 -16.07
N GLN A 57 28.66 -13.28 -17.39
CA GLN A 57 27.58 -14.06 -18.01
C GLN A 57 27.83 -15.58 -17.94
N SER A 58 29.09 -16.00 -18.05
CA SER A 58 29.49 -17.41 -18.01
C SER A 58 29.41 -18.03 -16.60
N ILE A 59 29.57 -17.23 -15.53
CA ILE A 59 29.35 -17.70 -14.15
C ILE A 59 27.87 -17.64 -13.75
N SER A 60 27.07 -16.82 -14.42
CA SER A 60 25.65 -16.60 -14.14
C SER A 60 24.72 -17.61 -14.83
N THR A 61 25.13 -18.89 -14.90
CA THR A 61 24.38 -19.94 -15.61
C THR A 61 23.04 -20.28 -14.95
N ASP A 62 22.96 -20.18 -13.63
CA ASP A 62 21.77 -20.53 -12.83
C ASP A 62 21.09 -19.29 -12.21
N CYS A 63 20.99 -18.19 -12.95
CA CYS A 63 20.32 -16.99 -12.46
C CYS A 63 18.81 -17.20 -12.33
N THR A 64 18.28 -17.02 -11.12
CA THR A 64 16.85 -16.96 -10.86
C THR A 64 16.27 -15.65 -11.40
N ARG A 65 15.11 -15.73 -12.05
CA ARG A 65 14.37 -14.55 -12.48
C ARG A 65 13.32 -14.21 -11.43
N GLU A 66 13.55 -13.12 -10.71
CA GLU A 66 12.58 -12.59 -9.74
C GLU A 66 11.74 -11.48 -10.35
N ASN A 67 10.45 -11.47 -10.05
CA ASN A 67 9.57 -10.34 -10.34
C ASN A 67 9.39 -9.52 -9.07
N ILE A 68 9.87 -8.28 -9.09
CA ILE A 68 9.70 -7.33 -7.98
C ILE A 68 8.47 -6.47 -8.26
N TYR A 69 7.44 -6.60 -7.44
CA TYR A 69 6.23 -5.78 -7.52
C TYR A 69 6.37 -4.52 -6.68
N THR A 70 5.79 -3.41 -7.13
CA THR A 70 5.85 -2.11 -6.45
C THR A 70 4.47 -1.64 -5.97
N HIS A 71 3.53 -2.57 -5.86
CA HIS A 71 2.17 -2.35 -5.39
C HIS A 71 1.63 -3.59 -4.69
N LEU A 72 0.52 -3.41 -3.98
CA LEU A 72 -0.24 -4.45 -3.30
C LEU A 72 -1.42 -4.94 -4.17
N GLY A 73 -2.23 -5.87 -3.65
CA GLY A 73 -3.50 -6.27 -4.25
C GLY A 73 -3.40 -7.34 -5.33
N TRP A 74 -4.50 -7.53 -6.06
CA TRP A 74 -4.61 -8.62 -7.03
C TRP A 74 -3.69 -8.44 -8.23
N ARG A 75 -3.09 -9.55 -8.66
CA ARG A 75 -2.35 -9.65 -9.90
C ARG A 75 -2.67 -10.97 -10.59
N GLN A 76 -2.84 -10.91 -11.90
CA GLN A 76 -2.92 -12.09 -12.75
C GLN A 76 -1.60 -12.27 -13.51
N GLN A 77 -1.08 -13.49 -13.52
CA GLN A 77 0.07 -13.87 -14.34
C GLN A 77 -0.14 -15.29 -14.89
N TYR A 78 -0.03 -15.46 -16.21
CA TYR A 78 -0.26 -16.74 -16.90
C TYR A 78 -1.61 -17.40 -16.60
N GLY A 79 -2.65 -16.58 -16.38
CA GLY A 79 -4.00 -17.06 -16.06
C GLY A 79 -4.26 -17.31 -14.57
N GLU A 80 -3.21 -17.31 -13.74
CA GLU A 80 -3.32 -17.53 -12.29
C GLU A 80 -3.40 -16.19 -11.55
N TRP A 81 -4.35 -16.09 -10.62
CA TRP A 81 -4.49 -14.96 -9.71
C TRP A 81 -3.70 -15.19 -8.43
N PHE A 82 -3.11 -14.12 -7.90
CA PHE A 82 -2.50 -14.06 -6.59
C PHE A 82 -2.67 -12.66 -5.99
N TYR A 83 -2.68 -12.59 -4.66
CA TYR A 83 -2.83 -11.34 -3.93
C TYR A 83 -1.50 -10.92 -3.34
N ILE A 84 -1.01 -9.73 -3.70
CA ILE A 84 0.29 -9.22 -3.26
C ILE A 84 0.14 -8.44 -1.96
N HIS A 85 0.96 -8.79 -0.96
CA HIS A 85 1.15 -8.04 0.29
C HIS A 85 2.62 -7.62 0.42
N SER A 86 2.99 -6.80 1.41
CA SER A 86 4.33 -6.20 1.50
C SER A 86 5.48 -7.20 1.65
N THR A 87 5.20 -8.37 2.23
CA THR A 87 6.18 -9.44 2.47
C THR A 87 6.16 -10.56 1.43
N GLY A 88 5.18 -10.58 0.52
CA GLY A 88 5.03 -11.70 -0.42
C GLY A 88 3.69 -11.70 -1.17
N ALA A 89 3.15 -12.89 -1.42
CA ALA A 89 1.83 -13.04 -2.01
C ALA A 89 1.10 -14.29 -1.52
N ILE A 90 -0.23 -14.21 -1.48
CA ILE A 90 -1.12 -15.35 -1.27
C ILE A 90 -1.47 -15.94 -2.65
N GLY A 91 -1.31 -17.25 -2.80
CA GLY A 91 -1.56 -17.98 -4.04
C GLY A 91 -0.35 -18.06 -4.99
N LYS A 92 0.81 -17.52 -4.60
CA LYS A 92 2.05 -17.62 -5.38
C LYS A 92 3.31 -17.47 -4.52
N GLU A 93 4.24 -18.41 -4.68
CA GLU A 93 5.55 -18.37 -4.02
C GLU A 93 6.55 -17.46 -4.75
N ASN A 94 7.64 -17.10 -4.06
CA ASN A 94 8.77 -16.34 -4.60
C ASN A 94 8.39 -14.98 -5.22
N VAL A 95 7.43 -14.30 -4.60
CA VAL A 95 7.02 -12.94 -4.97
C VAL A 95 7.79 -11.93 -4.11
N SER A 96 8.64 -11.12 -4.75
CA SER A 96 9.35 -10.03 -4.07
C SER A 96 8.58 -8.72 -4.24
N VAL A 97 8.52 -7.92 -3.18
CA VAL A 97 7.76 -6.66 -3.17
C VAL A 97 8.65 -5.55 -2.63
N LYS A 98 8.67 -4.42 -3.35
CA LYS A 98 9.43 -3.23 -2.95
C LYS A 98 8.53 -2.00 -3.02
N LEU A 99 8.11 -1.55 -1.83
CA LEU A 99 7.29 -0.36 -1.68
C LEU A 99 8.21 0.84 -1.38
N GLU A 100 7.86 2.00 -1.91
CA GLU A 100 8.70 3.21 -1.75
C GLU A 100 8.47 3.93 -0.41
N SER A 101 7.48 3.51 0.38
CA SER A 101 7.09 4.13 1.64
C SER A 101 7.11 3.09 2.75
N SER A 102 7.89 3.36 3.80
CA SER A 102 8.04 2.46 4.95
C SER A 102 6.73 2.22 5.69
N GLN A 103 5.80 3.18 5.68
CA GLN A 103 4.46 2.98 6.24
C GLN A 103 3.68 1.87 5.52
N LEU A 104 3.99 1.61 4.25
CA LEU A 104 3.32 0.58 3.47
C LEU A 104 3.94 -0.82 3.67
N GLU A 105 5.14 -0.92 4.25
CA GLU A 105 5.75 -2.20 4.60
C GLU A 105 4.93 -2.97 5.65
N LYS A 106 4.08 -2.25 6.40
CA LYS A 106 3.11 -2.84 7.33
C LYS A 106 1.92 -3.52 6.66
N TYR A 107 1.76 -3.44 5.34
CA TYR A 107 0.71 -4.21 4.66
C TYR A 107 1.12 -5.68 4.50
N SER A 108 1.50 -6.34 5.61
CA SER A 108 1.99 -7.72 5.62
C SER A 108 0.91 -8.66 6.12
N LEU A 109 0.79 -9.83 5.49
CA LEU A 109 -0.11 -10.89 5.93
C LEU A 109 0.70 -12.05 6.51
N PRO A 110 0.14 -12.80 7.48
CA PRO A 110 0.84 -13.90 8.11
C PRO A 110 1.11 -15.03 7.12
N GLU A 111 2.33 -15.57 7.12
CA GLU A 111 2.68 -16.71 6.26
C GLU A 111 2.33 -18.03 6.92
N ASP A 112 2.42 -18.10 8.25
CA ASP A 112 2.11 -19.27 9.05
C ASP A 112 0.59 -19.50 9.21
N GLU A 113 0.24 -20.59 9.90
CA GLU A 113 -1.12 -21.04 10.17
C GLU A 113 -1.39 -21.13 11.70
N GLU A 114 -0.74 -20.29 12.53
CA GLU A 114 -0.90 -20.33 13.99
C GLU A 114 -2.35 -20.06 14.44
N ILE A 115 -3.10 -19.25 13.68
CA ILE A 115 -4.48 -18.90 13.97
C ILE A 115 -5.37 -19.39 12.82
N ASP A 116 -6.32 -20.29 13.14
CA ASP A 116 -7.24 -20.80 12.15
C ASP A 116 -8.21 -19.71 11.64
N ALA A 117 -8.61 -19.83 10.37
CA ALA A 117 -9.43 -18.84 9.69
C ALA A 117 -10.78 -18.59 10.38
N LYS A 118 -11.38 -19.58 11.04
CA LYS A 118 -12.67 -19.43 11.72
C LYS A 118 -12.51 -18.60 13.00
N THR A 119 -11.52 -18.92 13.82
CA THR A 119 -11.21 -18.15 15.03
C THR A 119 -10.85 -16.70 14.68
N ALA A 120 -10.04 -16.50 13.64
CA ALA A 120 -9.70 -15.18 13.15
C ALA A 120 -10.93 -14.40 12.66
N ALA A 121 -11.81 -15.03 11.87
CA ALA A 121 -13.05 -14.41 11.40
C ALA A 121 -14.00 -14.03 12.56
N LEU A 122 -14.13 -14.89 13.58
CA LEU A 122 -14.90 -14.56 14.77
C LEU A 122 -14.31 -13.37 15.53
N ALA A 123 -12.98 -13.29 15.66
CA ALA A 123 -12.32 -12.13 16.26
C ALA A 123 -12.57 -10.84 15.45
N SER A 124 -12.56 -10.91 14.11
CA SER A 124 -12.93 -9.79 13.24
C SER A 124 -14.37 -9.31 13.49
N LEU A 125 -15.32 -10.24 13.70
CA LEU A 125 -16.71 -9.90 14.02
C LEU A 125 -16.87 -9.25 15.41
N GLU A 126 -15.98 -9.51 16.36
CA GLU A 126 -16.00 -8.82 17.66
C GLU A 126 -15.80 -7.30 17.54
N LEU A 127 -15.18 -6.81 16.45
CA LEU A 127 -15.08 -5.37 16.16
C LEU A 127 -16.46 -4.71 16.06
N LEU A 128 -17.51 -5.46 15.68
CA LEU A 128 -18.87 -4.94 15.60
C LEU A 128 -19.43 -4.52 16.96
N LYS A 129 -18.84 -4.98 18.07
CA LYS A 129 -19.24 -4.66 19.44
C LYS A 129 -18.50 -3.44 20.01
N THR A 130 -17.58 -2.84 19.25
CA THR A 130 -16.76 -1.70 19.74
C THR A 130 -17.51 -0.37 19.73
N ALA A 131 -18.53 -0.23 18.89
CA ALA A 131 -19.47 0.88 18.83
C ALA A 131 -20.78 0.38 18.17
N ASP A 132 -21.77 1.27 18.02
CA ASP A 132 -23.03 0.93 17.35
C ASP A 132 -22.82 0.37 15.95
N LEU A 133 -23.71 -0.53 15.53
CA LEU A 133 -23.62 -1.18 14.21
C LEU A 133 -23.69 -0.20 13.05
N GLU A 134 -24.35 0.95 13.22
CA GLU A 134 -24.36 2.04 12.23
C GLU A 134 -22.94 2.57 11.93
N VAL A 135 -22.01 2.43 12.88
CA VAL A 135 -20.61 2.79 12.73
C VAL A 135 -19.77 1.59 12.30
N THR A 136 -19.86 0.48 13.04
CA THR A 136 -18.91 -0.64 12.88
C THR A 136 -19.21 -1.52 11.66
N LEU A 137 -20.48 -1.65 11.27
CA LEU A 137 -20.87 -2.49 10.13
C LEU A 137 -20.36 -1.93 8.80
N PRO A 138 -20.50 -0.63 8.47
CA PRO A 138 -19.89 -0.08 7.26
C PRO A 138 -18.36 -0.17 7.25
N LEU A 139 -17.71 0.00 8.41
CA LEU A 139 -16.25 -0.13 8.52
C LEU A 139 -15.79 -1.56 8.21
N LEU A 140 -16.48 -2.57 8.74
CA LEU A 140 -16.20 -3.96 8.41
C LEU A 140 -16.52 -4.27 6.94
N ALA A 141 -17.60 -3.70 6.41
CA ALA A 141 -17.98 -3.85 5.00
C ALA A 141 -16.90 -3.29 4.06
N LEU A 142 -16.22 -2.18 4.42
CA LEU A 142 -15.09 -1.68 3.63
C LEU A 142 -13.93 -2.67 3.56
N VAL A 143 -13.62 -3.35 4.67
CA VAL A 143 -12.56 -4.38 4.69
C VAL A 143 -12.90 -5.48 3.69
N GLY A 144 -14.14 -5.96 3.69
CA GLY A 144 -14.62 -6.97 2.75
C GLY A 144 -14.71 -6.50 1.30
N LEU A 145 -15.03 -5.21 1.08
CA LEU A 145 -15.16 -4.59 -0.24
C LEU A 145 -13.81 -4.28 -0.89
N ALA A 146 -12.78 -3.96 -0.10
CA ALA A 146 -11.46 -3.59 -0.60
C ALA A 146 -10.87 -4.60 -1.61
N PRO A 147 -10.80 -5.92 -1.32
CA PRO A 147 -10.29 -6.90 -2.29
C PRO A 147 -11.25 -7.16 -3.45
N LEU A 148 -12.46 -6.60 -3.45
CA LEU A 148 -13.40 -6.72 -4.56
C LEU A 148 -13.27 -5.57 -5.57
N CYS A 149 -12.35 -4.62 -5.37
CA CYS A 149 -12.18 -3.50 -6.31
C CYS A 149 -11.82 -3.96 -7.73
N GLU A 150 -10.78 -4.78 -7.90
CA GLU A 150 -10.39 -5.33 -9.22
C GLU A 150 -11.50 -6.13 -9.94
N PRO A 151 -12.19 -7.10 -9.30
CA PRO A 151 -13.26 -7.82 -9.98
C PRO A 151 -14.47 -6.92 -10.30
N LEU A 152 -14.87 -6.02 -9.38
CA LEU A 152 -15.97 -5.08 -9.64
C LEU A 152 -15.63 -4.08 -10.75
N LYS A 153 -14.36 -3.66 -10.83
CA LYS A 153 -13.85 -2.85 -11.93
C LYS A 153 -13.92 -3.57 -13.26
N THR A 154 -13.55 -4.85 -13.30
CA THR A 154 -13.69 -5.69 -14.49
C THR A 154 -15.16 -5.80 -14.92
N GLY A 155 -16.09 -5.81 -13.96
CA GLY A 155 -17.53 -5.73 -14.18
C GLY A 155 -18.10 -4.33 -14.47
N GLY A 156 -17.28 -3.28 -14.51
CA GLY A 156 -17.73 -1.90 -14.79
C GLY A 156 -18.46 -1.20 -13.64
N ILE A 157 -18.38 -1.74 -12.42
CA ILE A 157 -19.07 -1.25 -11.21
C ILE A 157 -18.08 -1.01 -10.05
N GLU A 158 -16.89 -0.50 -10.37
CA GLU A 158 -15.88 -0.15 -9.36
C GLU A 158 -16.46 0.83 -8.32
N PRO A 159 -16.33 0.57 -7.00
CA PRO A 159 -16.84 1.47 -5.97
C PRO A 159 -16.24 2.88 -6.11
N ALA A 160 -17.08 3.92 -6.17
CA ALA A 160 -16.65 5.28 -6.46
C ALA A 160 -16.97 6.24 -5.30
N PHE A 161 -16.49 5.94 -4.10
CA PHE A 161 -16.71 6.76 -2.90
C PHE A 161 -15.55 6.68 -1.91
N VAL A 162 -15.59 7.57 -0.93
CA VAL A 162 -14.75 7.55 0.27
C VAL A 162 -15.65 7.43 1.50
N LEU A 163 -15.28 6.61 2.49
CA LEU A 163 -15.97 6.64 3.78
C LEU A 163 -15.30 7.67 4.69
N TRP A 164 -16.10 8.48 5.36
CA TRP A 164 -15.64 9.54 6.25
C TRP A 164 -16.14 9.27 7.67
N LEU A 165 -15.24 8.86 8.56
CA LEU A 165 -15.52 8.70 9.98
C LEU A 165 -15.30 10.04 10.69
N SER A 166 -16.37 10.79 10.90
CA SER A 166 -16.37 12.08 11.60
C SER A 166 -16.64 11.90 13.09
N GLY A 167 -16.30 12.90 13.91
CA GLY A 167 -16.65 12.93 15.34
C GLY A 167 -15.67 13.78 16.16
N PRO A 168 -16.01 14.18 17.39
CA PRO A 168 -15.23 15.14 18.16
C PRO A 168 -13.83 14.65 18.53
N SER A 169 -12.92 15.57 18.85
CA SER A 169 -11.58 15.20 19.32
C SER A 169 -11.65 14.26 20.52
N GLY A 170 -10.73 13.30 20.59
CA GLY A 170 -10.68 12.32 21.68
C GLY A 170 -11.65 11.14 21.58
N SER A 171 -12.57 11.11 20.61
CA SER A 171 -13.54 10.01 20.41
C SER A 171 -12.95 8.68 19.91
N LYS A 172 -11.62 8.50 19.92
CA LYS A 172 -10.90 7.27 19.51
C LYS A 172 -11.12 6.80 18.06
N LYS A 173 -11.59 7.66 17.15
CA LYS A 173 -11.73 7.37 15.69
C LYS A 173 -10.51 6.71 15.07
N SER A 174 -9.32 7.30 15.26
CA SER A 174 -8.07 6.78 14.69
C SER A 174 -7.70 5.41 15.25
N SER A 175 -8.01 5.15 16.52
CA SER A 175 -7.81 3.83 17.14
C SER A 175 -8.76 2.79 16.57
N LEU A 176 -10.04 3.14 16.37
CA LEU A 176 -11.02 2.27 15.74
C LEU A 176 -10.64 1.98 14.27
N ALA A 177 -10.27 3.02 13.51
CA ALA A 177 -9.82 2.89 12.13
C ALA A 177 -8.56 2.01 12.02
N ALA A 178 -7.64 2.08 12.98
CA ALA A 178 -6.47 1.22 13.02
C ALA A 178 -6.85 -0.27 13.19
N CYS A 179 -7.83 -0.60 14.03
CA CYS A 179 -8.32 -1.98 14.16
C CYS A 179 -8.87 -2.53 12.83
N PHE A 180 -9.62 -1.73 12.06
CA PHE A 180 -10.10 -2.16 10.74
C PHE A 180 -8.97 -2.23 9.71
N GLN A 181 -8.05 -1.26 9.71
CA GLN A 181 -6.84 -1.27 8.89
C GLN A 181 -5.96 -2.51 9.16
N SER A 182 -6.01 -3.06 10.38
CA SER A 182 -5.23 -4.24 10.76
C SER A 182 -5.63 -5.55 10.10
N HIS A 183 -6.72 -5.57 9.34
CA HIS A 183 -6.97 -6.67 8.41
C HIS A 183 -5.90 -6.76 7.33
N PHE A 184 -5.23 -5.66 7.01
CA PHE A 184 -4.23 -5.60 5.96
C PHE A 184 -2.79 -5.70 6.50
N GLY A 185 -2.61 -5.79 7.83
CA GLY A 185 -1.32 -6.03 8.49
C GLY A 185 -1.23 -5.44 9.92
N PRO A 186 -0.05 -5.39 10.55
CA PRO A 186 0.07 -5.03 11.98
C PRO A 186 -0.02 -3.51 12.27
N PHE A 187 -1.22 -2.93 12.15
CA PHE A 187 -1.52 -1.54 12.49
C PHE A 187 -2.01 -1.39 13.94
N ALA A 188 -1.08 -1.34 14.90
CA ALA A 188 -1.39 -1.38 16.33
C ALA A 188 -2.13 -0.14 16.87
N SER A 189 -1.98 1.03 16.23
CA SER A 189 -2.55 2.28 16.71
C SER A 189 -2.82 3.31 15.61
N GLY A 190 -3.51 4.39 15.95
CA GLY A 190 -3.71 5.52 15.03
C GLY A 190 -2.40 6.14 14.51
N LYS A 191 -1.30 6.03 15.27
CA LYS A 191 0.02 6.52 14.85
C LYS A 191 0.66 5.65 13.75
N ASP A 192 0.18 4.43 13.62
CA ASP A 192 0.70 3.45 12.68
C ASP A 192 0.01 3.52 11.32
N LEU A 193 -1.07 4.33 11.21
CA LEU A 193 -1.88 4.47 10.01
C LEU A 193 -1.05 4.89 8.79
N PRO A 194 -1.42 4.41 7.59
CA PRO A 194 -0.57 4.48 6.42
C PRO A 194 -0.45 5.90 5.84
N ALA A 195 -1.42 6.78 6.10
CA ALA A 195 -1.41 8.17 5.63
C ALA A 195 -2.10 9.12 6.62
N SER A 196 -1.78 10.40 6.53
CA SER A 196 -2.45 11.47 7.28
C SER A 196 -2.55 12.76 6.46
N PHE A 197 -3.41 13.70 6.86
CA PHE A 197 -3.50 15.02 6.22
C PHE A 197 -2.23 15.89 6.36
N ARG A 198 -1.26 15.45 7.16
CA ARG A 198 0.09 16.03 7.23
C ARG A 198 0.93 15.69 6.00
N ASP A 199 0.64 14.57 5.34
CA ASP A 199 1.31 14.17 4.10
C ASP A 199 1.03 15.17 2.96
N THR A 200 1.90 15.20 1.96
CA THR A 200 1.61 15.95 0.73
C THR A 200 0.59 15.20 -0.12
N MET A 201 -0.20 15.92 -0.93
CA MET A 201 -1.18 15.28 -1.83
C MET A 201 -0.51 14.24 -2.74
N ASN A 202 0.67 14.54 -3.30
CA ASN A 202 1.40 13.60 -4.15
C ASN A 202 1.76 12.29 -3.42
N ALA A 203 2.09 12.37 -2.12
CA ALA A 203 2.35 11.19 -1.32
C ALA A 203 1.07 10.37 -1.11
N ILE A 204 -0.06 11.01 -0.81
CA ILE A 204 -1.36 10.35 -0.65
C ILE A 204 -1.82 9.72 -1.96
N GLU A 205 -1.73 10.41 -3.10
CA GLU A 205 -2.07 9.85 -4.42
C GLU A 205 -1.23 8.61 -4.74
N LYS A 206 0.08 8.69 -4.47
CA LYS A 206 0.97 7.57 -4.70
C LYS A 206 0.63 6.39 -3.79
N LYS A 207 0.40 6.61 -2.49
CA LYS A 207 -0.06 5.60 -1.53
C LYS A 207 -1.35 4.95 -2.02
N ALA A 208 -2.37 5.74 -2.35
CA ALA A 208 -3.66 5.28 -2.86
C ALA A 208 -3.56 4.46 -4.16
N PHE A 209 -2.59 4.78 -5.02
CA PHE A 209 -2.31 3.98 -6.20
C PHE A 209 -1.65 2.66 -5.84
N VAL A 210 -0.61 2.65 -4.98
CA VAL A 210 0.12 1.40 -4.68
C VAL A 210 -0.63 0.47 -3.74
N THR A 211 -1.53 0.97 -2.88
CA THR A 211 -2.45 0.18 -2.04
C THR A 211 -3.66 -0.31 -2.84
N LYS A 212 -3.40 -1.03 -3.92
CA LYS A 212 -4.43 -1.62 -4.77
C LYS A 212 -5.17 -2.73 -4.02
N ASP A 213 -6.49 -2.80 -4.21
CA ASP A 213 -7.40 -3.80 -3.60
C ASP A 213 -7.30 -3.87 -2.06
N SER A 214 -6.87 -2.79 -1.43
CA SER A 214 -6.67 -2.69 0.02
C SER A 214 -7.37 -1.45 0.58
N LEU A 215 -7.62 -1.46 1.89
CA LEU A 215 -8.06 -0.27 2.62
C LEU A 215 -6.86 0.65 2.86
N LEU A 216 -6.99 1.93 2.50
CA LEU A 216 -6.09 3.00 2.87
C LEU A 216 -6.80 3.96 3.83
N VAL A 217 -6.35 4.01 5.08
CA VAL A 217 -6.79 5.04 6.03
C VAL A 217 -5.96 6.33 5.88
N VAL A 218 -6.62 7.47 5.76
CA VAL A 218 -6.02 8.82 5.82
C VAL A 218 -6.51 9.53 7.07
N ASP A 219 -5.63 9.66 8.05
CA ASP A 219 -5.97 10.14 9.39
C ASP A 219 -5.85 11.67 9.57
N ASP A 220 -6.47 12.19 10.63
CA ASP A 220 -6.20 13.53 11.19
C ASP A 220 -6.72 14.70 10.33
N PHE A 221 -7.94 14.59 9.77
CA PHE A 221 -8.62 15.79 9.24
C PHE A 221 -9.24 16.59 10.39
N HIS A 222 -8.80 17.81 10.63
CA HIS A 222 -9.30 18.63 11.73
C HIS A 222 -9.33 20.11 11.35
N PRO A 223 -10.18 20.93 12.01
CA PRO A 223 -10.12 22.37 11.86
C PRO A 223 -8.78 22.90 12.39
N THR A 224 -8.21 23.87 11.68
CA THR A 224 -6.95 24.54 12.07
C THR A 224 -7.18 26.03 12.25
N TYR A 225 -6.55 26.64 13.26
CA TYR A 225 -6.58 28.10 13.46
C TYR A 225 -5.93 28.87 12.31
N SER A 226 -4.95 28.26 11.63
CA SER A 226 -4.33 28.83 10.43
C SER A 226 -5.26 28.70 9.22
N SER A 227 -5.65 29.83 8.64
CA SER A 227 -6.46 29.86 7.41
C SER A 227 -5.75 29.21 6.21
N GLN A 228 -4.42 29.27 6.16
CA GLN A 228 -3.63 28.65 5.11
C GLN A 228 -3.62 27.12 5.23
N GLU A 229 -3.47 26.62 6.45
CA GLU A 229 -3.46 25.18 6.73
C GLU A 229 -4.86 24.58 6.50
N SER A 230 -5.91 25.29 6.92
CA SER A 230 -7.30 24.87 6.69
C SER A 230 -7.58 24.75 5.19
N LYS A 231 -7.20 25.75 4.39
CA LYS A 231 -7.31 25.70 2.92
C LYS A 231 -6.51 24.54 2.31
N ARG A 232 -5.31 24.26 2.83
CA ARG A 232 -4.47 23.14 2.36
C ARG A 232 -5.16 21.80 2.63
N MET A 233 -5.65 21.57 3.85
CA MET A 233 -6.33 20.33 4.22
C MET A 233 -7.62 20.14 3.42
N GLU A 234 -8.40 21.21 3.24
CA GLU A 234 -9.61 21.20 2.41
C GLU A 234 -9.29 20.86 0.95
N GLN A 235 -8.22 21.42 0.38
CA GLN A 235 -7.75 21.09 -0.97
C GLN A 235 -7.30 19.64 -1.11
N ILE A 236 -6.64 19.07 -0.09
CA ILE A 236 -6.26 17.66 -0.05
C ILE A 236 -7.53 16.80 -0.02
N ALA A 237 -8.47 17.09 0.88
CA ALA A 237 -9.72 16.34 1.00
C ALA A 237 -10.50 16.34 -0.33
N GLN A 238 -10.69 17.51 -0.95
CA GLN A 238 -11.37 17.62 -2.24
C GLN A 238 -10.67 16.82 -3.35
N GLN A 239 -9.33 16.75 -3.34
CA GLN A 239 -8.58 15.96 -4.31
C GLN A 239 -8.71 14.46 -4.07
N ILE A 240 -8.68 14.00 -2.81
CA ILE A 240 -8.93 12.60 -2.46
C ILE A 240 -10.34 12.20 -2.91
N LEU A 241 -11.35 12.99 -2.54
CA LEU A 241 -12.76 12.73 -2.89
C LEU A 241 -12.97 12.63 -4.40
N ARG A 242 -12.42 13.56 -5.18
CA ARG A 242 -12.48 13.51 -6.65
C ARG A 242 -11.72 12.32 -7.20
N GLY A 243 -10.54 12.01 -6.68
CA GLY A 243 -9.72 10.88 -7.13
C GLY A 243 -10.46 9.54 -6.99
N TYR A 244 -11.06 9.29 -5.83
CA TYR A 244 -11.82 8.06 -5.57
C TYR A 244 -13.20 8.06 -6.25
N GLY A 245 -13.86 9.21 -6.35
CA GLY A 245 -15.17 9.33 -7.00
C GLY A 245 -15.11 9.24 -8.52
N ASP A 246 -14.03 9.73 -9.15
CA ASP A 246 -13.89 9.70 -10.60
C ASP A 246 -13.07 8.48 -11.08
N ARG A 247 -12.31 7.82 -10.18
CA ARG A 247 -11.36 6.71 -10.48
C ARG A 247 -10.34 7.04 -11.59
N VAL A 248 -10.13 8.32 -11.88
CA VAL A 248 -9.21 8.83 -12.91
C VAL A 248 -8.06 9.59 -12.26
N GLY A 249 -6.83 9.29 -12.69
CA GLY A 249 -5.64 10.03 -12.26
C GLY A 249 -5.47 11.33 -13.07
N LYS A 250 -4.98 12.39 -12.43
CA LYS A 250 -4.84 13.71 -13.06
C LYS A 250 -3.68 13.74 -14.06
N SER A 251 -4.00 13.76 -15.34
CA SER A 251 -2.98 13.91 -16.40
C SER A 251 -2.40 15.33 -16.38
N ARG A 252 -1.07 15.44 -16.34
CA ARG A 252 -0.34 16.72 -16.49
C ARG A 252 0.74 16.53 -17.54
N MET A 253 1.06 17.57 -18.31
CA MET A 253 2.17 17.52 -19.26
C MET A 253 3.46 17.99 -18.56
N ARG A 254 4.58 17.33 -18.81
CA ARG A 254 5.92 17.76 -18.38
C ARG A 254 6.44 18.86 -19.31
N ALA A 255 7.46 19.59 -18.86
CA ALA A 255 8.15 20.60 -19.68
C ALA A 255 8.80 20.01 -20.95
N ASP A 256 9.09 18.71 -20.95
CA ASP A 256 9.60 17.95 -22.09
C ASP A 256 8.49 17.41 -23.03
N THR A 257 7.25 17.91 -22.90
CA THR A 257 6.03 17.50 -23.64
C THR A 257 5.53 16.08 -23.38
N SER A 258 6.21 15.28 -22.54
CA SER A 258 5.72 13.95 -22.15
C SER A 258 4.62 14.04 -21.08
N LEU A 259 3.72 13.05 -21.04
CA LEU A 259 2.67 13.01 -20.01
C LEU A 259 3.26 12.56 -18.66
N HIS A 260 2.90 13.26 -17.60
CA HIS A 260 3.19 12.89 -16.23
C HIS A 260 2.47 11.58 -15.89
N LYS A 261 3.17 10.67 -15.20
CA LYS A 261 2.53 9.46 -14.66
C LYS A 261 1.35 9.84 -13.78
N THR A 262 0.21 9.22 -14.03
CA THR A 262 -1.03 9.39 -13.27
C THR A 262 -1.15 8.28 -12.24
N TYR A 263 -1.58 8.61 -11.03
CA TYR A 263 -1.74 7.67 -9.92
C TYR A 263 -3.23 7.61 -9.49
N PRO A 264 -4.12 7.00 -10.28
CA PRO A 264 -5.51 6.80 -9.84
C PRO A 264 -5.54 5.90 -8.59
N PRO A 265 -6.44 6.13 -7.63
CA PRO A 265 -6.62 5.20 -6.52
C PRO A 265 -7.06 3.83 -7.04
N ARG A 266 -6.55 2.75 -6.43
CA ARG A 266 -6.83 1.36 -6.85
C ARG A 266 -7.42 0.49 -5.74
N GLY A 267 -7.81 1.09 -4.62
CA GLY A 267 -8.40 0.42 -3.46
C GLY A 267 -9.59 1.19 -2.90
N ILE A 268 -9.81 1.11 -1.59
CA ILE A 268 -10.85 1.85 -0.86
C ILE A 268 -10.19 2.82 0.13
N CYS A 269 -10.83 3.96 0.38
CA CYS A 269 -10.35 4.97 1.32
C CYS A 269 -11.30 5.10 2.52
N LEU A 270 -10.71 5.17 3.70
CA LEU A 270 -11.36 5.64 4.93
C LEU A 270 -10.63 6.91 5.39
N ILE A 271 -11.38 7.98 5.61
CA ILE A 271 -10.86 9.20 6.23
C ILE A 271 -11.37 9.28 7.65
N THR A 272 -10.52 9.68 8.59
CA THR A 272 -10.95 10.11 9.93
C THR A 272 -10.87 11.62 10.03
N GLY A 273 -11.83 12.23 10.73
CA GLY A 273 -11.76 13.66 10.98
C GLY A 273 -12.64 14.17 12.12
N GLU A 274 -12.30 15.35 12.63
CA GLU A 274 -13.11 16.11 13.59
C GLU A 274 -14.24 16.89 12.91
N ASP A 275 -14.09 17.16 11.62
CA ASP A 275 -15.04 17.89 10.79
C ASP A 275 -15.13 17.22 9.41
N THR A 276 -16.05 17.68 8.57
CA THR A 276 -16.17 17.27 7.18
C THR A 276 -15.67 18.38 6.24
N PRO A 277 -15.28 18.04 5.00
CA PRO A 277 -14.83 19.04 4.06
C PRO A 277 -16.03 19.90 3.65
N LYS A 278 -15.86 21.24 3.67
CA LYS A 278 -16.90 22.16 3.21
C LYS A 278 -17.10 21.95 1.72
N ALA A 279 -18.21 21.32 1.37
CA ALA A 279 -18.45 20.76 0.05
C ALA A 279 -19.65 21.45 -0.61
N GLY A 280 -19.52 21.75 -1.92
CA GLY A 280 -20.68 21.89 -2.78
C GLY A 280 -21.27 20.51 -3.10
N ILE A 281 -22.52 20.46 -3.58
CA ILE A 281 -23.34 19.24 -3.79
C ILE A 281 -22.57 18.10 -4.52
N SER A 282 -21.72 18.43 -5.50
CA SER A 282 -20.92 17.45 -6.25
C SER A 282 -19.82 16.75 -5.43
N THR A 283 -19.31 17.39 -4.38
CA THR A 283 -18.30 16.80 -3.49
C THR A 283 -18.97 15.92 -2.41
N THR A 284 -20.14 16.32 -1.92
CA THR A 284 -20.92 15.53 -0.94
C THR A 284 -21.38 14.18 -1.50
N ALA A 285 -21.69 14.10 -2.79
CA ALA A 285 -22.06 12.84 -3.44
C ALA A 285 -20.92 11.80 -3.54
N ARG A 286 -19.68 12.18 -3.24
CA ARG A 286 -18.48 11.33 -3.37
C ARG A 286 -18.00 10.73 -2.04
N PHE A 287 -18.66 11.03 -0.93
CA PHE A 287 -18.37 10.38 0.34
C PHE A 287 -19.62 9.97 1.11
N LEU A 288 -19.44 8.96 1.95
CA LEU A 288 -20.43 8.51 2.92
C LEU A 288 -19.92 8.92 4.29
N GLU A 289 -20.68 9.73 5.02
CA GLU A 289 -20.33 10.14 6.38
C GLU A 289 -20.87 9.14 7.40
N ILE A 290 -20.04 8.80 8.38
CA ILE A 290 -20.41 8.09 9.59
C ILE A 290 -19.96 8.95 10.75
N GLU A 291 -20.93 9.43 11.52
CA GLU A 291 -20.65 10.21 12.72
C GLU A 291 -20.44 9.29 13.92
N LEU A 292 -19.29 9.44 14.58
CA LEU A 292 -18.97 8.79 15.83
C LEU A 292 -19.18 9.78 16.98
N ALA A 293 -20.28 9.60 17.72
CA ALA A 293 -20.59 10.42 18.88
C ALA A 293 -19.53 10.29 19.99
N SER A 294 -19.39 11.32 20.83
CA SER A 294 -18.61 11.23 22.07
C SER A 294 -19.09 10.05 22.91
N ASP A 295 -18.16 9.28 23.47
CA ASP A 295 -18.43 8.13 24.35
C ASP A 295 -19.23 6.97 23.74
N SER A 296 -19.41 6.94 22.42
CA SER A 296 -20.06 5.83 21.70
C SER A 296 -19.21 4.57 21.58
N ILE A 297 -17.91 4.66 21.88
CA ILE A 297 -17.00 3.52 21.86
C ILE A 297 -17.00 2.79 23.19
N ASN A 298 -17.24 1.49 23.14
CA ASN A 298 -16.97 0.58 24.24
C ASN A 298 -15.44 0.38 24.34
N LEU A 299 -14.84 1.03 25.34
CA LEU A 299 -13.39 1.04 25.55
C LEU A 299 -12.82 -0.34 25.90
N ASP A 300 -13.57 -1.17 26.63
CA ASP A 300 -13.14 -2.52 27.00
C ASP A 300 -13.05 -3.41 25.76
N ASN A 301 -14.11 -3.39 24.93
CA ASN A 301 -14.13 -4.13 23.66
C ASN A 301 -13.07 -3.61 22.68
N LEU A 302 -12.87 -2.29 22.60
CA LEU A 302 -11.84 -1.71 21.75
C LEU A 302 -10.45 -2.17 22.19
N LYS A 303 -10.19 -2.17 23.50
CA LYS A 303 -8.90 -2.64 24.05
C LYS A 303 -8.68 -4.11 23.76
N GLU A 304 -9.68 -4.97 23.96
CA GLU A 304 -9.59 -6.40 23.62
C GLU A 304 -9.31 -6.60 22.13
N CYS A 305 -9.96 -5.82 21.26
CA CYS A 305 -9.70 -5.86 19.82
C CYS A 305 -8.28 -5.40 19.47
N GLN A 306 -7.73 -4.40 20.17
CA GLN A 306 -6.35 -3.95 20.00
C GLN A 306 -5.34 -5.02 20.44
N GLU A 307 -5.65 -5.80 21.48
CA GLU A 307 -4.82 -6.93 21.93
C GLU A 307 -4.85 -8.09 20.91
N LYS A 308 -5.97 -8.27 20.21
CA LYS A 308 -6.14 -9.27 19.13
C LYS A 308 -5.77 -8.76 17.74
N ASN A 309 -4.99 -7.69 17.62
CA ASN A 309 -4.69 -7.02 16.34
C ASN A 309 -4.22 -7.96 15.23
N ASN A 310 -3.37 -8.94 15.57
CA ASN A 310 -2.83 -9.92 14.63
C ASN A 310 -3.92 -10.84 14.05
N PHE A 311 -4.97 -11.18 14.81
CA PHE A 311 -6.07 -12.05 14.35
C PHE A 311 -6.77 -11.46 13.11
N PHE A 312 -6.84 -10.14 12.98
CA PHE A 312 -7.50 -9.49 11.85
C PHE A 312 -6.78 -9.77 10.52
N SER A 313 -5.46 -9.82 10.51
CA SER A 313 -4.68 -10.15 9.31
C SER A 313 -4.87 -11.63 8.90
N TYR A 314 -5.02 -12.55 9.87
CA TYR A 314 -5.41 -13.94 9.57
C TYR A 314 -6.82 -14.05 9.00
N ALA A 315 -7.76 -13.24 9.51
CA ALA A 315 -9.13 -13.22 9.01
C ALA A 315 -9.17 -12.78 7.55
N PHE A 316 -8.40 -11.73 7.23
CA PHE A 316 -8.26 -11.23 5.86
C PHE A 316 -7.54 -12.24 4.95
N LYS A 317 -6.45 -12.86 5.41
CA LYS A 317 -5.78 -13.96 4.68
C LYS A 317 -6.78 -15.04 4.29
N GLY A 318 -7.55 -15.56 5.25
CA GLY A 318 -8.56 -16.59 4.98
C GLY A 318 -9.65 -16.13 4.01
N TYR A 319 -10.04 -14.85 4.06
CA TYR A 319 -10.95 -14.27 3.07
C TYR A 319 -10.35 -14.19 1.66
N ILE A 320 -9.08 -13.78 1.53
CA ILE A 320 -8.35 -13.77 0.26
C ILE A 320 -8.19 -15.18 -0.31
N GLU A 321 -7.83 -16.16 0.51
CA GLU A 321 -7.73 -17.57 0.12
C GLU A 321 -9.08 -18.12 -0.35
N TRP A 322 -10.18 -17.70 0.29
CA TRP A 322 -11.52 -18.05 -0.16
C TRP A 322 -11.91 -17.35 -1.47
N LEU A 323 -11.44 -16.12 -1.72
CA LEU A 323 -11.71 -15.38 -2.95
C LEU A 323 -10.90 -15.89 -4.15
N LEU A 324 -9.66 -16.33 -3.95
CA LEU A 324 -8.74 -16.80 -4.98
C LEU A 324 -9.38 -17.71 -6.05
N PRO A 325 -10.09 -18.80 -5.70
CA PRO A 325 -10.69 -19.69 -6.69
C PRO A 325 -11.94 -19.13 -7.39
N LYS A 326 -12.37 -17.90 -7.07
CA LYS A 326 -13.59 -17.25 -7.60
C LYS A 326 -13.30 -16.09 -8.56
N LEU A 327 -12.03 -15.72 -8.74
CA LEU A 327 -11.55 -14.66 -9.65
C LEU A 327 -11.16 -15.23 -11.01
#